data_AF-A0A943BB19-F1
#
_entry.id   AF-A0A943BB19-F1
#
_cell.length_a   1.000
_cell.length_b   1.000
_cell.length_c   1.000
_cell.angle_alpha   90.00
_cell.angle_beta   90.00
_cell.angle_gamma   90.00
#
_symmetry.space_group_name_H-M   'P 1'
#
loop_
_entity.id
_entity.type
_entity.pdbx_description
1 polymer ?
#
loop_
_entity_poly.entity_id
_entity_poly.type
_entity_poly.pdbx_seq_one_letter_code
_entity_poly.pdbx_strand_id
1 'polypeptide(L)' 'MATVNEDNIGSMVWITKTGSKYHSHGNCGNSKYVSQVTRESAEARGLDPCSKCY' A
#
# COMPACT_ATOMS: atom_id res chain seq x y z
N MET A 1 -3.13 22.86 17.18
CA MET A 1 -4.10 22.33 16.20
C MET A 1 -3.27 21.83 15.02
N ALA A 2 -3.21 20.55 14.67
CA ALA A 2 -4.26 19.55 14.65
C ALA A 2 -3.83 18.24 15.30
N THR A 3 -4.69 17.72 16.18
CA THR A 3 -4.77 16.28 16.46
C THR A 3 -5.08 15.61 15.13
N VAL A 4 -4.18 14.75 14.65
CA VAL A 4 -4.46 13.89 13.51
C VAL A 4 -5.63 13.01 13.88
N ASN A 5 -6.75 13.22 13.19
CA ASN A 5 -7.97 12.47 13.41
C ASN A 5 -7.72 11.02 12.98
N GLU A 6 -7.75 10.13 13.96
CA GLU A 6 -7.72 8.67 13.88
C GLU A 6 -9.00 8.13 13.20
N ASP A 7 -9.24 8.50 11.94
CA ASP A 7 -10.35 7.96 11.14
C ASP A 7 -9.97 7.61 9.69
N ASN A 8 -8.68 7.66 9.35
CA ASN A 8 -8.23 6.94 8.17
C ASN A 8 -7.88 5.53 8.61
N ILE A 9 -8.86 4.63 8.62
CA ILE A 9 -8.59 3.19 8.41
C ILE A 9 -8.10 3.06 6.96
N GLY A 10 -6.94 3.67 6.71
CA GLY A 10 -6.30 3.76 5.42
C GLY A 10 -6.01 2.34 5.01
N SER A 11 -6.54 1.94 3.86
CA SER A 11 -6.30 0.62 3.31
C SER A 11 -4.79 0.37 3.33
N MET A 12 -4.35 -0.49 4.24
CA MET A 12 -2.94 -0.82 4.38
C MET A 12 -2.57 -1.63 3.14
N VAL A 13 -1.63 -1.12 2.38
CA VAL A 13 -1.14 -1.74 1.17
C VAL A 13 0.22 -2.35 1.41
N TRP A 14 0.45 -3.47 0.75
CA TRP A 14 1.70 -4.19 0.78
C TRP A 14 2.57 -3.82 -0.42
N ILE A 15 3.86 -3.63 -0.16
CA ILE A 15 4.90 -3.35 -1.15
C ILE A 15 5.79 -4.58 -1.27
N THR A 16 6.05 -5.01 -2.50
CA THR A 16 6.96 -6.14 -2.80
C THR A 16 8.41 -5.67 -2.83
N LYS A 17 9.38 -6.61 -2.80
CA LYS A 17 10.82 -6.29 -2.80
C LYS A 17 11.25 -5.37 -3.96
N THR A 18 10.57 -5.46 -5.10
CA THR A 18 10.82 -4.64 -6.28
C THR A 18 10.29 -3.21 -6.15
N GLY A 19 9.39 -2.94 -5.21
CA GLY A 19 8.96 -1.59 -4.86
C GLY A 19 8.36 -0.79 -6.01
N SER A 20 7.82 -1.42 -7.06
CA SER A 20 7.25 -0.71 -8.21
C SER A 20 5.74 -0.54 -8.13
N LYS A 21 5.06 -1.38 -7.34
CA LYS A 21 3.60 -1.41 -7.21
C LYS A 21 3.17 -1.67 -5.78
N TYR A 22 2.01 -1.14 -5.41
CA TYR A 22 1.35 -1.44 -4.15
C TYR A 22 0.18 -2.40 -4.33
N HIS A 23 -0.06 -3.24 -3.32
CA HIS A 23 -1.04 -4.32 -3.34
C HIS A 23 -2.02 -4.14 -2.17
N SER A 24 -3.34 -4.21 -2.42
CA SER A 24 -4.38 -4.10 -1.37
C SER A 24 -4.64 -5.38 -0.60
N HIS A 25 -4.03 -6.50 -1.00
CA HIS A 25 -4.17 -7.78 -0.33
C HIS A 25 -2.92 -8.63 -0.53
N GLY A 26 -2.64 -9.47 0.46
CA GLY A 26 -1.49 -10.38 0.44
C GLY A 26 -1.61 -11.53 -0.57
N ASN A 27 -2.73 -11.67 -1.28
CA ASN A 27 -2.94 -12.76 -2.24
C ASN A 27 -2.81 -12.28 -3.71
N CYS A 28 -1.97 -11.28 -3.96
CA CYS A 28 -1.63 -10.84 -5.31
C CYS A 28 -0.50 -11.71 -5.91
N GLY A 29 -0.76 -13.01 -6.10
CA GLY A 29 0.22 -13.97 -6.61
C GLY A 29 1.23 -14.46 -5.57
N ASN A 30 2.39 -14.98 -6.01
CA ASN A 30 3.42 -15.64 -5.18
C ASN A 30 4.48 -14.65 -4.63
N SER A 31 4.12 -13.37 -4.50
CA SER A 31 5.06 -12.29 -4.19
C SER A 31 5.33 -12.16 -2.69
N LYS A 32 6.61 -12.09 -2.32
CA LYS A 32 7.04 -11.73 -0.96
C LYS A 32 6.91 -10.21 -0.77
N TYR A 33 5.93 -9.80 0.04
CA TYR A 33 5.81 -8.42 0.49
C TYR A 33 6.87 -8.13 1.56
N VAL A 34 7.53 -6.99 1.44
CA VAL A 34 8.63 -6.58 2.34
C VAL A 34 8.23 -5.44 3.25
N SER A 35 7.22 -4.65 2.87
CA SER A 35 6.79 -3.49 3.65
C SER A 35 5.28 -3.33 3.55
N GLN A 36 4.66 -2.96 4.66
CA GLN A 36 3.27 -2.56 4.71
C GLN A 36 3.24 -1.06 4.97
N VAL A 37 2.52 -0.32 4.13
CA VAL A 37 2.40 1.14 4.20
C VAL A 37 0.94 1.53 3.96
N THR A 38 0.57 2.77 4.27
CA THR A 38 -0.76 3.26 3.92
C THR A 38 -0.86 3.50 2.40
N ARG A 39 -2.06 3.34 1.83
CA ARG A 39 -2.31 3.65 0.41
C ARG A 39 -1.81 5.05 0.04
N GLU A 40 -2.11 6.04 0.89
CA GLU A 40 -1.67 7.42 0.72
C GLU A 40 -0.15 7.55 0.68
N SER A 41 0.56 6.86 1.57
CA SER A 41 2.03 6.85 1.54
C SER A 41 2.57 6.18 0.28
N ALA A 42 1.90 5.15 -0.23
CA ALA A 42 2.29 4.50 -1.48
C ALA A 42 2.08 5.43 -2.68
N GLU A 43 0.91 6.06 -2.77
CA GLU A 43 0.56 7.04 -3.80
C GLU A 43 1.49 8.25 -3.74
N ALA A 44 1.80 8.76 -2.54
CA ALA A 44 2.74 9.86 -2.32
C ALA A 44 4.19 9.51 -2.72
N ARG A 45 4.56 8.23 -2.67
CA ARG A 45 5.84 7.72 -3.17
C ARG A 45 5.86 7.53 -4.69
N GLY A 46 4.75 7.78 -5.38
CA GLY A 46 4.61 7.55 -6.82
C GLY A 46 4.55 6.07 -7.19
N LEU A 47 4.07 5.22 -6.27
CA LEU A 47 3.88 3.81 -6.54
C LEU A 47 2.54 3.60 -7.25
N ASP A 48 2.54 2.75 -8.28
CA ASP A 48 1.31 2.43 -8.99
C ASP A 48 0.49 1.33 -8.30
N PRO A 49 -0.85 1.38 -8.37
CA PRO A 49 -1.68 0.27 -7.95
C PRO A 49 -1.41 -0.97 -8.80
N CYS A 50 -1.41 -2.13 -8.16
CA CYS A 50 -1.42 -3.38 -8.90
C CYS A 50 -2.81 -3.62 -9.51
N SER A 51 -2.90 -3.65 -10.85
CA SER A 51 -4.13 -3.89 -11.64
C SER A 51 -4.81 -5.27 -11.44
N LYS A 52 -4.20 -6.15 -10.64
CA LYS A 52 -4.81 -7.41 -10.22
C LYS A 52 -5.39 -7.32 -8.80
N CYS A 53 -4.87 -6.39 -8.03
CA CYS A 53 -5.27 -6.15 -6.66
C CYS A 53 -6.40 -5.10 -6.56
N TYR A 54 -6.39 -4.17 -7.51
CA TYR A 54 -7.42 -3.18 -7.83
C TYR A 54 -7.77 -3.32 -9.31
#